data_AF-A0A2T0TRR7-F1
#
_entry.id   AF-A0A2T0TRR7-F1
#
_cell.length_a   1.000
_cell.length_b   1.000
_cell.length_c   1.000
_cell.angle_alpha   90.00
_cell.angle_beta   90.00
_cell.angle_gamma   90.00
#
_symmetry.space_group_name_H-M   'P 1'
#
loop_
_entity.id
_entity.type
_entity.pdbx_description
1 polymer ?
#
loop_
_entity_poly.entity_id
_entity_poly.type
_entity_poly.pdbx_seq_one_letter_code
_entity_poly.pdbx_strand_id
1 'polypeptide(L)'
;MKKITILVIFLNATAVLGQKKSEVYKFSEDIMTEIEQDTQTWKYLPGAEKLSFSGHYMDIVKTYDMVQVVDKWRPKEDSLFFTKSKKTDAGEYIIGKSKEARITIVNEAHHLPQHRTFAKSLLKGLYKNGYRYLGLETLMDTLINTRKYPTTESGYYLVEPEFGSLVVEAIEIGFKLFTYEASEDKHGKDREIAQAENIARFIRKNPNGKVLIYCGYAHAYENAYKPWEKAMAGRIKDMLGTDPLTIDQTMFLEKFDDSSNHPFFRINHSKVPIVMVSGEGRVYNGNVGSEQTDIVVIHPKVKFNAGRPDWFVKSKRKYTIPSSKLGTHQTTLVLAYRNNEFEDNGVPADILEISEKSQWKNLYLQPGNYEIVIKDQSYKVVNRYNINIR
;
A
#
# COMPACT_ATOMS: atom_id res chain seq x y z
N MET A 1 46.66 60.39 19.38
CA MET A 1 46.74 59.02 18.84
C MET A 1 45.34 58.42 18.81
N LYS A 2 44.66 58.44 17.66
CA LYS A 2 43.32 57.86 17.47
C LYS A 2 43.49 56.41 16.99
N LYS A 3 42.92 55.45 17.73
CA LYS A 3 42.88 54.04 17.34
C LYS A 3 41.84 53.85 16.23
N ILE A 4 42.28 53.34 15.08
CA ILE A 4 41.43 52.94 13.96
C ILE A 4 41.01 51.49 14.24
N THR A 5 39.71 51.27 14.41
CA THR A 5 39.12 49.93 14.48
C THR A 5 38.74 49.51 13.06
N ILE A 6 39.44 48.52 12.52
CA ILE A 6 39.13 47.91 11.22
C ILE A 6 37.95 46.95 11.43
N LEU A 7 36.80 47.27 10.81
CA LEU A 7 35.63 46.41 10.74
C LEU A 7 35.79 45.48 9.53
N VAL A 8 36.11 44.21 9.77
CA VAL A 8 36.11 43.18 8.73
C VAL A 8 34.69 42.65 8.56
N ILE A 9 34.04 43.02 7.47
CA ILE A 9 32.74 42.48 7.07
C ILE A 9 33.00 41.15 6.35
N PHE A 10 32.71 40.03 7.01
CA PHE A 10 32.61 38.73 6.37
C PHE A 10 31.27 38.66 5.61
N LEU A 11 31.31 38.81 4.28
CA LEU A 11 30.20 38.37 3.43
C LEU A 11 30.20 36.83 3.42
N ASN A 12 29.32 36.22 4.22
CA ASN A 12 28.95 34.83 4.03
C ASN A 12 28.03 34.75 2.80
N ALA A 13 28.61 34.47 1.64
CA ALA A 13 27.86 33.98 0.49
C ALA A 13 27.43 32.54 0.78
N THR A 14 26.25 32.37 1.40
CA THR A 14 25.59 31.07 1.43
C THR A 14 25.13 30.76 0.01
N ALA A 15 25.91 29.94 -0.69
CA ALA A 15 25.43 29.26 -1.87
C ALA A 15 24.21 28.43 -1.42
N VAL A 16 23.01 28.87 -1.76
CA VAL A 16 21.80 28.07 -1.67
C VAL A 16 21.97 26.96 -2.70
N LEU A 17 22.62 25.86 -2.30
CA LEU A 17 22.50 24.59 -2.99
C LEU A 17 21.02 24.22 -2.87
N GLY A 18 20.23 24.53 -3.89
CA GLY A 18 18.86 24.04 -3.98
C GLY A 18 18.90 22.53 -3.78
N GLN A 19 18.28 22.03 -2.71
CA GLN A 19 18.12 20.60 -2.52
C GLN A 19 17.40 20.07 -3.76
N LYS A 20 18.10 19.28 -4.57
CA LYS A 20 17.50 18.54 -5.67
C LYS A 20 16.34 17.75 -5.06
N LYS A 21 15.10 18.00 -5.50
CA LYS A 21 13.90 17.27 -5.04
C LYS A 21 14.23 15.77 -5.11
N SER A 22 14.12 15.05 -4.01
CA SER A 22 14.47 13.63 -3.99
C SER A 22 13.54 12.90 -4.95
N GLU A 23 14.11 12.09 -5.82
CA GLU A 23 13.32 11.28 -6.74
C GLU A 23 12.49 10.25 -5.95
N VAL A 24 11.19 10.19 -6.23
CA VAL A 24 10.25 9.29 -5.54
C VAL A 24 10.38 7.86 -6.07
N TYR A 25 10.45 7.71 -7.40
CA TYR A 25 10.52 6.43 -8.09
C TYR A 25 11.95 6.16 -8.53
N LYS A 26 12.56 5.10 -7.99
CA LYS A 26 14.00 4.85 -8.10
C LYS A 26 14.33 3.56 -8.82
N PHE A 27 15.51 3.52 -9.42
CA PHE A 27 16.09 2.28 -9.92
C PHE A 27 16.33 1.31 -8.76
N SER A 28 16.19 0.02 -9.06
CA SER A 28 16.40 -1.07 -8.10
C SER A 28 17.78 -0.98 -7.44
N GLU A 29 18.83 -0.74 -8.23
CA GLU A 29 20.22 -0.60 -7.75
C GLU A 29 20.40 0.54 -6.76
N ASP A 30 19.77 1.70 -7.00
CA ASP A 30 19.84 2.84 -6.10
C ASP A 30 19.13 2.55 -4.76
N ILE A 31 17.96 1.89 -4.81
CA ILE A 31 17.24 1.49 -3.59
C ILE A 31 18.05 0.46 -2.80
N MET A 32 18.63 -0.54 -3.46
CA MET A 32 19.45 -1.55 -2.80
C MET A 32 20.72 -0.93 -2.19
N THR A 33 21.35 0.02 -2.88
CA THR A 33 22.49 0.78 -2.36
C THR A 33 22.10 1.58 -1.11
N GLU A 34 20.94 2.24 -1.11
CA GLU A 34 20.42 2.94 0.08
C GLU A 34 20.21 1.98 1.26
N ILE A 35 19.67 0.79 1.01
CA ILE A 35 19.48 -0.24 2.04
C ILE A 35 20.83 -0.74 2.56
N GLU A 36 21.82 -0.95 1.70
CA GLU A 36 23.15 -1.41 2.10
C GLU A 36 23.89 -0.38 2.97
N GLN A 37 23.78 0.90 2.60
CA GLN A 37 24.42 2.02 3.30
C GLN A 37 23.72 2.38 4.62
N ASP A 38 22.43 2.10 4.76
CA ASP A 38 21.71 2.32 6.01
C ASP A 38 22.20 1.35 7.10
N THR A 39 22.59 1.89 8.25
CA THR A 39 23.13 1.12 9.38
C THR A 39 22.04 0.69 10.37
N GLN A 40 20.80 1.15 10.19
CA GLN A 40 19.69 0.84 11.07
C GLN A 40 19.22 -0.60 10.91
N THR A 41 18.92 -1.28 12.02
CA THR A 41 18.47 -2.68 12.02
C THR A 41 17.13 -2.89 11.30
N TRP A 42 16.32 -1.85 11.19
CA TRP A 42 14.99 -1.88 10.59
C TRP A 42 14.96 -1.41 9.13
N LYS A 43 16.12 -1.10 8.52
CA LYS A 43 16.27 -0.56 7.15
C LYS A 43 15.54 -1.34 6.04
N TYR A 44 15.36 -2.63 6.24
CA TYR A 44 14.67 -3.51 5.29
C TYR A 44 13.17 -3.20 5.16
N LEU A 45 12.55 -2.63 6.21
CA LEU A 45 11.15 -2.21 6.18
C LEU A 45 10.92 -1.06 5.17
N PRO A 46 11.52 0.15 5.36
CA PRO A 46 11.38 1.23 4.39
C PRO A 46 12.03 0.88 3.03
N GLY A 47 13.02 -0.02 3.01
CA GLY A 47 13.58 -0.56 1.78
C GLY A 47 12.56 -1.31 0.92
N ALA A 48 11.83 -2.26 1.52
CA ALA A 48 10.77 -3.00 0.86
C ALA A 48 9.61 -2.08 0.41
N GLU A 49 9.28 -1.05 1.20
CA GLU A 49 8.31 -0.02 0.82
C GLU A 49 8.77 0.76 -0.42
N LYS A 50 10.01 1.26 -0.45
CA LYS A 50 10.57 1.96 -1.63
C LYS A 50 10.63 1.09 -2.88
N LEU A 51 10.96 -0.21 -2.73
CA LEU A 51 10.89 -1.18 -3.82
C LEU A 51 9.46 -1.32 -4.35
N SER A 52 8.46 -1.34 -3.46
CA SER A 52 7.05 -1.35 -3.84
C SER A 52 6.64 -0.11 -4.62
N PHE A 53 7.09 1.08 -4.20
CA PHE A 53 6.77 2.34 -4.86
C PHE A 53 7.27 2.38 -6.30
N SER A 54 8.36 1.66 -6.60
CA SER A 54 9.00 1.64 -7.92
C SER A 54 8.68 0.38 -8.74
N GLY A 55 7.77 -0.47 -8.27
CA GLY A 55 7.29 -1.65 -9.00
C GLY A 55 8.27 -2.84 -9.03
N HIS A 56 9.24 -2.89 -8.11
CA HIS A 56 10.26 -3.96 -8.02
C HIS A 56 9.75 -5.18 -7.24
N TYR A 57 8.60 -5.72 -7.65
CA TYR A 57 7.83 -6.70 -6.88
C TYR A 57 8.59 -7.97 -6.46
N MET A 58 9.54 -8.44 -7.28
CA MET A 58 10.31 -9.65 -6.98
C MET A 58 11.30 -9.47 -5.83
N ASP A 59 11.71 -8.24 -5.54
CA ASP A 59 12.72 -7.93 -4.53
C ASP A 59 12.10 -7.47 -3.20
N ILE A 60 10.80 -7.14 -3.21
CA ILE A 60 10.03 -6.76 -2.01
C ILE A 60 10.11 -7.86 -0.95
N VAL A 61 9.66 -9.07 -1.28
CA VAL A 61 9.53 -10.18 -0.31
C VAL A 61 10.90 -10.61 0.19
N LYS A 62 11.90 -10.67 -0.71
CA LYS A 62 13.30 -10.97 -0.33
C LYS A 62 13.85 -9.95 0.65
N THR A 63 13.65 -8.66 0.37
CA THR A 63 14.12 -7.57 1.22
C THR A 63 13.42 -7.61 2.57
N TYR A 64 12.10 -7.77 2.59
CA TYR A 64 11.33 -7.80 3.83
C TYR A 64 11.68 -8.99 4.73
N ASP A 65 11.96 -10.17 4.16
CA ASP A 65 12.38 -11.35 4.92
C ASP A 65 13.68 -11.14 5.72
N MET A 66 14.52 -10.18 5.30
CA MET A 66 15.73 -9.80 6.03
C MET A 66 15.45 -9.12 7.38
N VAL A 67 14.21 -8.74 7.66
CA VAL A 67 13.77 -8.29 9.01
C VAL A 67 13.80 -9.45 10.01
N GLN A 68 13.84 -10.71 9.55
CA GLN A 68 13.94 -11.92 10.37
C GLN A 68 12.83 -12.07 11.42
N VAL A 69 11.58 -11.79 11.03
CA VAL A 69 10.43 -12.04 11.90
C VAL A 69 10.20 -13.55 12.05
N VAL A 70 10.43 -14.06 13.25
CA VAL A 70 10.18 -15.46 13.62
C VAL A 70 8.75 -15.61 14.09
N ASP A 71 7.91 -16.19 13.25
CA ASP A 71 6.54 -16.54 13.62
C ASP A 71 6.51 -17.84 14.42
N LYS A 72 5.75 -17.85 15.51
CA LYS A 72 5.49 -19.06 16.29
C LYS A 72 4.18 -19.68 15.82
N TRP A 73 4.25 -20.84 15.21
CA TRP A 73 3.08 -21.62 14.79
C TRP A 73 3.16 -23.09 15.20
N ARG A 74 2.04 -23.80 15.05
CA ARG A 74 1.88 -25.21 15.42
C ARG A 74 1.57 -26.02 14.15
N PRO A 75 2.61 -26.44 13.40
CA PRO A 75 2.43 -26.86 12.01
C PRO A 75 1.41 -27.99 11.80
N LYS A 76 1.31 -28.94 12.74
CA LYS A 76 0.39 -30.08 12.63
C LYS A 76 -1.07 -29.65 12.87
N GLU A 77 -1.30 -28.93 13.96
CA GLU A 77 -2.60 -28.42 14.38
C GLU A 77 -3.17 -27.45 13.34
N ASP A 78 -2.33 -26.52 12.86
CA ASP A 78 -2.69 -25.56 11.83
C ASP A 78 -3.01 -26.28 10.52
N SER A 79 -2.16 -27.20 10.06
CA SER A 79 -2.45 -27.97 8.82
C SER A 79 -3.76 -28.77 8.93
N LEU A 80 -4.05 -29.34 10.09
CA LEU A 80 -5.30 -30.07 10.34
C LEU A 80 -6.51 -29.14 10.33
N PHE A 81 -6.41 -27.98 11.00
CA PHE A 81 -7.45 -26.96 11.02
C PHE A 81 -7.74 -26.46 9.60
N PHE A 82 -6.70 -26.14 8.83
CA PHE A 82 -6.83 -25.70 7.45
C PHE A 82 -7.56 -26.76 6.63
N THR A 83 -7.12 -28.01 6.69
CA THR A 83 -7.69 -29.11 5.89
C THR A 83 -9.18 -29.32 6.19
N LYS A 84 -9.57 -29.26 7.47
CA LYS A 84 -10.96 -29.45 7.91
C LYS A 84 -11.86 -28.23 7.68
N SER A 85 -11.28 -27.04 7.52
CA SER A 85 -12.05 -25.81 7.32
C SER A 85 -12.52 -25.66 5.88
N LYS A 86 -13.71 -25.09 5.71
CA LYS A 86 -14.20 -24.59 4.42
C LYS A 86 -13.41 -23.34 4.04
N LYS A 87 -12.97 -23.29 2.77
CA LYS A 87 -12.33 -22.11 2.19
C LYS A 87 -13.39 -21.35 1.41
N THR A 88 -13.67 -20.12 1.82
CA THR A 88 -14.67 -19.25 1.20
C THR A 88 -13.96 -18.09 0.54
N ASP A 89 -14.46 -17.63 -0.62
CA ASP A 89 -13.94 -16.41 -1.25
C ASP A 89 -14.01 -15.24 -0.26
N ALA A 90 -12.88 -14.61 0.01
CA ALA A 90 -12.78 -13.57 1.02
C ALA A 90 -13.57 -12.31 0.62
N GLY A 91 -13.55 -11.97 -0.66
CA GLY A 91 -14.26 -10.80 -1.18
C GLY A 91 -15.76 -10.95 -0.99
N GLU A 92 -16.34 -12.07 -1.46
CA GLU A 92 -17.76 -12.35 -1.28
C GLU A 92 -18.17 -12.39 0.20
N TYR A 93 -17.34 -13.03 1.04
CA TYR A 93 -17.60 -13.12 2.47
C TYR A 93 -17.63 -11.75 3.16
N ILE A 94 -16.62 -10.91 2.90
CA ILE A 94 -16.53 -9.54 3.44
C ILE A 94 -17.68 -8.68 2.94
N ILE A 95 -18.01 -8.73 1.64
CA ILE A 95 -19.15 -8.00 1.09
C ILE A 95 -20.45 -8.47 1.73
N GLY A 96 -20.62 -9.76 2.00
CA GLY A 96 -21.75 -10.29 2.78
C GLY A 96 -21.86 -9.64 4.16
N LYS A 97 -20.79 -9.68 4.95
CA LYS A 97 -20.74 -9.13 6.32
C LYS A 97 -20.87 -7.61 6.39
N SER A 98 -20.36 -6.90 5.38
CA SER A 98 -20.44 -5.44 5.31
C SER A 98 -21.88 -4.88 5.19
N LYS A 99 -22.89 -5.71 4.90
CA LYS A 99 -24.30 -5.29 4.90
C LYS A 99 -24.78 -4.85 6.27
N GLU A 100 -24.26 -5.47 7.33
CA GLU A 100 -24.67 -5.19 8.72
C GLU A 100 -23.73 -4.17 9.39
N ALA A 101 -22.45 -4.15 9.01
CA ALA A 101 -21.47 -3.24 9.57
C ALA A 101 -21.66 -1.79 9.09
N ARG A 102 -21.55 -0.80 9.98
CA ARG A 102 -21.52 0.63 9.61
C ARG A 102 -20.12 1.15 9.30
N ILE A 103 -19.12 0.50 9.88
CA ILE A 103 -17.70 0.82 9.75
C ILE A 103 -17.01 -0.47 9.34
N THR A 104 -16.17 -0.42 8.32
CA THR A 104 -15.26 -1.51 7.98
C THR A 104 -13.84 -0.99 7.96
N ILE A 105 -12.93 -1.72 8.59
CA ILE A 105 -11.52 -1.37 8.68
C ILE A 105 -10.75 -2.52 8.03
N VAL A 106 -10.00 -2.22 6.98
CA VAL A 106 -9.17 -3.21 6.27
C VAL A 106 -7.73 -2.76 6.41
N ASN A 107 -6.86 -3.60 6.95
CA ASN A 107 -5.45 -3.27 7.04
C ASN A 107 -4.64 -3.72 5.81
N GLU A 108 -3.38 -3.31 5.74
CA GLU A 108 -2.39 -3.76 4.78
C GLU A 108 -0.99 -3.92 5.39
N ALA A 109 -0.11 -4.59 4.64
CA ALA A 109 1.33 -4.48 4.85
C ALA A 109 1.83 -3.46 3.83
N HIS A 110 2.46 -2.38 4.26
CA HIS A 110 2.76 -1.22 3.39
C HIS A 110 3.63 -1.55 2.17
N HIS A 111 4.43 -2.61 2.28
CA HIS A 111 5.32 -3.11 1.24
C HIS A 111 4.63 -4.08 0.26
N LEU A 112 3.38 -4.51 0.49
CA LEU A 112 2.66 -5.48 -0.36
C LEU A 112 1.47 -4.86 -1.09
N PRO A 113 1.68 -4.33 -2.31
CA PRO A 113 0.61 -3.78 -3.15
C PRO A 113 -0.53 -4.76 -3.47
N GLN A 114 -0.31 -6.07 -3.34
CA GLN A 114 -1.36 -7.09 -3.44
C GLN A 114 -2.54 -6.76 -2.51
N HIS A 115 -2.28 -6.29 -1.28
CA HIS A 115 -3.31 -5.94 -0.30
C HIS A 115 -4.19 -4.77 -0.77
N ARG A 116 -3.61 -3.83 -1.53
CA ARG A 116 -4.30 -2.69 -2.14
C ARG A 116 -5.14 -3.13 -3.31
N THR A 117 -4.64 -4.06 -4.12
CA THR A 117 -5.45 -4.64 -5.21
C THR A 117 -6.66 -5.40 -4.68
N PHE A 118 -6.52 -6.10 -3.56
CA PHE A 118 -7.63 -6.76 -2.89
C PHE A 118 -8.63 -5.75 -2.33
N ALA A 119 -8.18 -4.74 -1.58
CA ALA A 119 -9.06 -3.70 -1.05
C ALA A 119 -9.81 -2.95 -2.17
N LYS A 120 -9.14 -2.64 -3.27
CA LYS A 120 -9.73 -2.06 -4.49
C LYS A 120 -10.86 -2.94 -5.05
N SER A 121 -10.69 -4.26 -5.04
CA SER A 121 -11.71 -5.21 -5.52
C SER A 121 -13.01 -5.19 -4.67
N LEU A 122 -12.93 -4.79 -3.40
CA LEU A 122 -14.10 -4.70 -2.51
C LEU A 122 -14.94 -3.45 -2.77
N LEU A 123 -14.36 -2.37 -3.32
CA LEU A 123 -14.98 -1.05 -3.37
C LEU A 123 -16.37 -1.04 -3.99
N LYS A 124 -16.58 -1.74 -5.12
CA LYS A 124 -17.89 -1.81 -5.80
C LYS A 124 -18.94 -2.51 -4.95
N GLY A 125 -18.58 -3.60 -4.28
CA GLY A 125 -19.47 -4.32 -3.37
C GLY A 125 -19.83 -3.50 -2.14
N LEU A 126 -18.83 -2.85 -1.53
CA LEU A 126 -19.02 -1.97 -0.38
C LEU A 126 -19.90 -0.77 -0.75
N TYR A 127 -19.67 -0.15 -1.90
CA TYR A 127 -20.52 0.96 -2.34
C TYR A 127 -21.99 0.54 -2.52
N LYS A 128 -22.25 -0.64 -3.11
CA LYS A 128 -23.61 -1.21 -3.19
C LYS A 128 -24.25 -1.42 -1.81
N ASN A 129 -23.45 -1.73 -0.79
CA ASN A 129 -23.91 -1.90 0.59
C ASN A 129 -24.02 -0.59 1.39
N GLY A 130 -23.88 0.58 0.75
CA GLY A 130 -24.10 1.89 1.37
C GLY A 130 -22.85 2.59 1.90
N TYR A 131 -21.66 2.08 1.57
CA TYR A 131 -20.41 2.79 1.88
C TYR A 131 -20.24 4.00 0.97
N ARG A 132 -19.95 5.15 1.57
CA ARG A 132 -19.83 6.44 0.86
C ARG A 132 -18.56 7.18 1.19
N TYR A 133 -17.91 6.83 2.30
CA TYR A 133 -16.70 7.50 2.77
C TYR A 133 -15.55 6.51 2.89
N LEU A 134 -14.36 6.96 2.49
CA LEU A 134 -13.13 6.20 2.57
C LEU A 134 -12.04 7.03 3.26
N GLY A 135 -11.60 6.59 4.44
CA GLY A 135 -10.46 7.15 5.15
C GLY A 135 -9.20 6.37 4.78
N LEU A 136 -8.13 7.06 4.40
CA LEU A 136 -6.86 6.45 4.02
C LEU A 136 -5.73 6.92 4.95
N GLU A 137 -4.93 5.98 5.43
CA GLU A 137 -3.74 6.32 6.20
C GLU A 137 -2.77 7.19 5.40
N THR A 138 -2.08 8.10 6.07
CA THR A 138 -1.16 9.08 5.48
C THR A 138 -1.76 10.06 4.48
N LEU A 139 -3.07 9.97 4.15
CA LEU A 139 -3.71 10.96 3.29
C LEU A 139 -3.77 12.32 4.01
N MET A 140 -3.12 13.31 3.42
CA MET A 140 -3.10 14.71 3.88
C MET A 140 -3.65 15.68 2.82
N ASP A 141 -3.92 15.20 1.61
CA ASP A 141 -4.43 16.00 0.51
C ASP A 141 -5.91 16.36 0.65
N THR A 142 -6.18 17.65 0.84
CA THR A 142 -7.53 18.21 0.94
C THR A 142 -8.21 18.40 -0.42
N LEU A 143 -7.45 18.43 -1.52
CA LEU A 143 -7.91 18.62 -2.90
C LEU A 143 -8.16 17.30 -3.62
N ILE A 144 -7.83 16.14 -3.03
CA ILE A 144 -7.92 14.83 -3.70
C ILE A 144 -9.30 14.56 -4.30
N ASN A 145 -10.36 14.98 -3.60
CA ASN A 145 -11.75 14.78 -4.03
C ASN A 145 -12.16 15.66 -5.22
N THR A 146 -11.52 16.82 -5.41
CA THR A 146 -11.78 17.72 -6.54
C THR A 146 -10.85 17.42 -7.71
N ARG A 147 -9.57 17.16 -7.42
CA ARG A 147 -8.54 16.77 -8.40
C ARG A 147 -8.77 15.39 -9.01
N LYS A 148 -9.41 14.46 -8.26
CA LYS A 148 -9.78 13.10 -8.68
C LYS A 148 -8.65 12.08 -8.83
N TYR A 149 -7.41 12.46 -8.52
CA TYR A 149 -6.26 11.57 -8.50
C TYR A 149 -5.24 12.04 -7.45
N PRO A 150 -4.39 11.12 -6.93
CA PRO A 150 -3.34 11.48 -6.00
C PRO A 150 -2.09 11.97 -6.71
N THR A 151 -1.34 12.81 -6.01
CA THR A 151 0.02 13.24 -6.35
C THR A 151 1.02 12.67 -5.36
N THR A 152 2.32 12.82 -5.66
CA THR A 152 3.41 12.43 -4.76
C THR A 152 3.38 13.13 -3.40
N GLU A 153 2.59 14.20 -3.26
CA GLU A 153 2.42 14.99 -2.03
C GLU A 153 1.12 14.63 -1.30
N SER A 154 0.32 13.69 -1.82
CA SER A 154 -0.98 13.39 -1.24
C SER A 154 -0.93 12.59 0.06
N GLY A 155 0.14 11.83 0.24
CA GLY A 155 0.39 11.02 1.42
C GLY A 155 1.56 10.06 1.18
N TYR A 156 2.27 9.71 2.25
CA TYR A 156 3.51 8.93 2.15
C TYR A 156 3.34 7.61 1.40
N TYR A 157 2.29 6.83 1.72
CA TYR A 157 2.04 5.55 1.06
C TYR A 157 1.30 5.68 -0.28
N LEU A 158 0.63 6.81 -0.53
CA LEU A 158 -0.20 7.01 -1.71
C LEU A 158 0.62 7.11 -3.01
N VAL A 159 1.94 7.30 -2.90
CA VAL A 159 2.87 7.32 -4.05
C VAL A 159 3.00 5.96 -4.73
N GLU A 160 2.60 4.87 -4.08
CA GLU A 160 2.66 3.56 -4.70
C GLU A 160 1.55 3.38 -5.77
N PRO A 161 1.87 2.85 -6.97
CA PRO A 161 0.93 2.75 -8.09
C PRO A 161 -0.41 2.08 -7.80
N GLU A 162 -0.46 0.96 -7.07
CA GLU A 162 -1.73 0.30 -6.76
C GLU A 162 -2.53 1.02 -5.68
N PHE A 163 -1.88 1.74 -4.75
CA PHE A 163 -2.58 2.65 -3.85
C PHE A 163 -3.18 3.82 -4.63
N GLY A 164 -2.40 4.42 -5.53
CA GLY A 164 -2.88 5.45 -6.44
C GLY A 164 -4.07 4.98 -7.28
N SER A 165 -4.01 3.73 -7.78
CA SER A 165 -5.14 3.11 -8.48
C SER A 165 -6.36 2.87 -7.59
N LEU A 166 -6.20 2.52 -6.32
CA LEU A 166 -7.29 2.36 -5.36
C LEU A 166 -8.01 3.69 -5.13
N VAL A 167 -7.25 4.78 -4.97
CA VAL A 167 -7.78 6.15 -4.82
C VAL A 167 -8.65 6.53 -6.02
N VAL A 168 -8.12 6.38 -7.23
CA VAL A 168 -8.83 6.75 -8.47
C VAL A 168 -10.13 5.95 -8.61
N GLU A 169 -10.06 4.62 -8.46
CA GLU A 169 -11.26 3.75 -8.54
C GLU A 169 -12.30 4.12 -7.47
N ALA A 170 -11.88 4.41 -6.23
CA ALA A 170 -12.80 4.80 -5.17
C ALA A 170 -13.56 6.08 -5.52
N ILE A 171 -12.86 7.10 -6.04
CA ILE A 171 -13.45 8.36 -6.47
C ILE A 171 -14.39 8.15 -7.66
N GLU A 172 -13.99 7.36 -8.66
CA GLU A 172 -14.80 7.03 -9.84
C GLU A 172 -16.11 6.31 -9.47
N ILE A 173 -16.06 5.40 -8.49
CA ILE A 173 -17.25 4.73 -7.94
C ILE A 173 -18.16 5.72 -7.19
N GLY A 174 -17.60 6.82 -6.66
CA GLY A 174 -18.32 7.86 -5.95
C GLY A 174 -18.09 7.90 -4.44
N PHE A 175 -17.01 7.30 -3.93
CA PHE A 175 -16.58 7.52 -2.56
C PHE A 175 -16.08 8.95 -2.38
N LYS A 176 -16.36 9.54 -1.22
CA LYS A 176 -15.70 10.75 -0.74
C LYS A 176 -14.57 10.36 0.20
N LEU A 177 -13.34 10.73 -0.17
CA LEU A 177 -12.15 10.49 0.63
C LEU A 177 -12.07 11.50 1.78
N PHE A 178 -11.50 11.10 2.92
CA PHE A 178 -11.20 12.01 4.02
C PHE A 178 -9.89 11.66 4.72
N THR A 179 -9.24 12.69 5.26
CA THR A 179 -8.02 12.56 6.05
C THR A 179 -8.38 12.14 7.48
N TYR A 180 -7.56 11.27 8.07
CA TYR A 180 -7.66 10.98 9.50
C TYR A 180 -6.32 10.95 10.22
N GLU A 181 -5.22 11.14 9.48
CA GLU A 181 -3.88 11.09 10.03
C GLU A 181 -3.69 12.04 11.21
N ALA A 182 -2.83 11.65 12.16
CA ALA A 182 -2.46 12.51 13.26
C ALA A 182 -1.55 13.65 12.78
N SER A 183 -1.37 14.66 13.63
CA SER A 183 -0.32 15.67 13.41
C SER A 183 1.07 15.01 13.48
N GLU A 184 2.03 15.57 12.75
CA GLU A 184 3.37 14.97 12.57
C GLU A 184 4.14 14.74 13.87
N ASP A 185 3.82 15.48 14.94
CA ASP A 185 4.43 15.36 16.27
C ASP A 185 3.92 14.17 17.09
N LYS A 186 2.86 13.48 16.63
CA LYS A 186 2.26 12.36 17.35
C LYS A 186 2.72 11.02 16.80
N HIS A 187 3.18 10.16 17.70
CA HIS A 187 3.70 8.83 17.36
C HIS A 187 3.15 7.76 18.31
N GLY A 188 3.24 6.49 17.88
CA GLY A 188 2.80 5.34 18.67
C GLY A 188 1.38 5.50 19.22
N LYS A 189 1.23 5.39 20.54
CA LYS A 189 -0.07 5.49 21.22
C LYS A 189 -0.79 6.82 20.94
N ASP A 190 -0.08 7.94 20.93
CA ASP A 190 -0.71 9.26 20.73
C ASP A 190 -1.22 9.43 19.30
N ARG A 191 -0.53 8.80 18.33
CA ARG A 191 -1.01 8.69 16.96
C ARG A 191 -2.29 7.85 16.88
N GLU A 192 -2.35 6.68 17.52
CA GLU A 192 -3.55 5.83 17.55
C GLU A 192 -4.78 6.58 18.08
N ILE A 193 -4.60 7.34 19.17
CA ILE A 193 -5.67 8.12 19.79
C ILE A 193 -6.15 9.21 18.83
N ALA A 194 -5.22 10.00 18.29
CA ALA A 194 -5.56 11.11 17.39
C ALA A 194 -6.26 10.65 16.11
N GLN A 195 -5.80 9.54 15.52
CA GLN A 195 -6.43 8.93 14.35
C GLN A 195 -7.87 8.47 14.66
N ALA A 196 -8.07 7.75 15.77
CA ALA A 196 -9.39 7.32 16.18
C ALA A 196 -10.34 8.49 16.46
N GLU A 197 -9.85 9.56 17.10
CA GLU A 197 -10.64 10.78 17.32
C GLU A 197 -11.03 11.48 16.02
N ASN A 198 -10.10 11.59 15.06
CA ASN A 198 -10.37 12.17 13.74
C ASN A 198 -11.47 11.38 13.02
N ILE A 199 -11.38 10.05 13.01
CA ILE A 199 -12.38 9.17 12.42
C ILE A 199 -13.73 9.33 13.12
N ALA A 200 -13.76 9.31 14.45
CA ALA A 200 -14.98 9.46 15.22
C ALA A 200 -15.64 10.84 14.99
N ARG A 201 -14.85 11.92 14.94
CA ARG A 201 -15.33 13.27 14.58
C ARG A 201 -15.93 13.29 13.17
N PHE A 202 -15.28 12.67 12.21
CA PHE A 202 -15.78 12.58 10.84
C PHE A 202 -17.10 11.82 10.76
N ILE A 203 -17.18 10.64 11.38
CA ILE A 203 -18.39 9.79 11.36
C ILE A 203 -19.58 10.51 12.01
N ARG A 204 -19.39 11.15 13.17
CA ARG A 204 -20.47 11.91 13.84
C ARG A 204 -21.01 13.05 12.98
N LYS A 205 -20.17 13.69 12.15
CA LYS A 205 -20.58 14.73 11.20
C LYS A 205 -21.24 14.18 9.93
N ASN A 206 -21.09 12.89 9.64
CA ASN A 206 -21.57 12.26 8.40
C ASN A 206 -22.40 10.99 8.69
N PRO A 207 -23.56 11.10 9.38
CA PRO A 207 -24.30 9.93 9.88
C PRO A 207 -24.99 9.08 8.79
N ASN A 208 -25.12 9.60 7.57
CA ASN A 208 -25.96 9.02 6.51
C ASN A 208 -25.22 8.08 5.53
N GLY A 209 -23.96 7.72 5.79
CA GLY A 209 -23.20 6.78 4.95
C GLY A 209 -22.30 5.87 5.77
N LYS A 210 -22.04 4.66 5.26
CA LYS A 210 -21.06 3.75 5.87
C LYS A 210 -19.64 4.18 5.52
N VAL A 211 -18.70 3.83 6.39
CA VAL A 211 -17.31 4.26 6.30
C VAL A 211 -16.39 3.06 6.13
N LEU A 212 -15.54 3.12 5.11
CA LEU A 212 -14.38 2.25 4.95
C LEU A 212 -13.15 2.99 5.46
N ILE A 213 -12.33 2.33 6.29
CA ILE A 213 -11.03 2.82 6.72
C ILE A 213 -9.98 1.85 6.18
N TYR A 214 -8.91 2.39 5.60
CA TYR A 214 -7.78 1.63 5.11
C TYR A 214 -6.49 2.05 5.83
N CYS A 215 -5.84 1.10 6.49
CA CYS A 215 -4.71 1.36 7.39
C CYS A 215 -3.63 0.28 7.31
N GLY A 216 -2.50 0.48 7.97
CA GLY A 216 -1.40 -0.45 8.08
C GLY A 216 -1.53 -1.36 9.30
N TYR A 217 -1.16 -2.62 9.13
CA TYR A 217 -0.86 -3.56 10.22
C TYR A 217 -1.85 -3.50 11.40
N ALA A 218 -1.33 -3.27 12.61
CA ALA A 218 -2.07 -3.40 13.86
C ALA A 218 -3.10 -2.29 14.10
N HIS A 219 -3.19 -1.25 13.26
CA HIS A 219 -4.22 -0.21 13.40
C HIS A 219 -5.65 -0.78 13.36
N ALA A 220 -5.85 -1.92 12.68
CA ALA A 220 -7.14 -2.61 12.62
C ALA A 220 -7.46 -3.46 13.86
N TYR A 221 -6.56 -3.58 14.84
CA TYR A 221 -6.77 -4.45 16.01
C TYR A 221 -7.76 -3.85 17.01
N GLU A 222 -8.71 -4.67 17.47
CA GLU A 222 -9.76 -4.25 18.39
C GLU A 222 -9.41 -4.41 19.87
N ASN A 223 -8.60 -5.42 20.17
CA ASN A 223 -8.29 -5.82 21.53
C ASN A 223 -7.02 -5.14 22.06
N ALA A 224 -6.65 -5.46 23.30
CA ALA A 224 -5.44 -4.93 23.90
C ALA A 224 -4.21 -5.25 23.03
N TYR A 225 -3.41 -4.22 22.76
CA TYR A 225 -2.20 -4.33 21.94
C TYR A 225 -1.05 -3.65 22.66
N LYS A 226 -0.11 -4.46 23.19
CA LYS A 226 0.93 -4.00 24.13
C LYS A 226 1.69 -2.74 23.68
N PRO A 227 2.11 -2.57 22.42
CA PRO A 227 2.83 -1.37 21.98
C PRO A 227 2.07 -0.05 22.18
N TRP A 228 0.74 -0.07 22.08
CA TRP A 228 -0.10 1.15 22.08
C TRP A 228 -1.22 1.12 23.13
N GLU A 229 -1.21 0.11 24.00
CA GLU A 229 -2.30 -0.29 24.91
C GLU A 229 -3.56 -0.78 24.19
N LYS A 230 -4.03 0.00 23.21
CA LYS A 230 -5.16 -0.29 22.33
C LYS A 230 -4.93 0.43 21.01
N ALA A 231 -5.13 -0.28 19.89
CA ALA A 231 -4.96 0.29 18.57
C ALA A 231 -6.18 1.12 18.12
N MET A 232 -6.05 1.80 16.99
CA MET A 232 -7.03 2.71 16.42
C MET A 232 -8.44 2.09 16.33
N ALA A 233 -8.59 0.87 15.78
CA ALA A 233 -9.89 0.22 15.63
C ALA A 233 -10.60 -0.01 16.98
N GLY A 234 -9.89 -0.54 17.98
CA GLY A 234 -10.43 -0.70 19.33
C GLY A 234 -10.87 0.63 19.95
N ARG A 235 -10.15 1.72 19.69
CA ARG A 235 -10.52 3.05 20.18
C ARG A 235 -11.75 3.61 19.47
N ILE A 236 -11.89 3.38 18.16
CA ILE A 236 -13.09 3.74 17.40
C ILE A 236 -14.33 3.04 17.97
N LYS A 237 -14.22 1.74 18.27
CA LYS A 237 -15.27 0.94 18.91
C LYS A 237 -15.72 1.56 20.24
N ASP A 238 -14.77 1.86 21.13
CA ASP A 238 -15.05 2.52 22.41
C ASP A 238 -15.73 3.89 22.24
N MET A 239 -15.20 4.73 21.34
CA MET A 239 -15.65 6.13 21.16
C MET A 239 -17.03 6.24 20.52
N LEU A 240 -17.40 5.31 19.64
CA LEU A 240 -18.65 5.35 18.88
C LEU A 240 -19.71 4.38 19.40
N GLY A 241 -19.36 3.47 20.31
CA GLY A 241 -20.26 2.40 20.76
C GLY A 241 -20.77 1.54 19.61
N THR A 242 -20.02 1.49 18.50
CA THR A 242 -20.37 0.76 17.26
C THR A 242 -19.24 -0.20 16.96
N ASP A 243 -19.57 -1.46 16.76
CA ASP A 243 -18.60 -2.50 16.44
C ASP A 243 -18.16 -2.40 14.97
N PRO A 244 -16.89 -2.09 14.66
CA PRO A 244 -16.40 -2.07 13.29
C PRO A 244 -16.18 -3.51 12.79
N LEU A 245 -16.49 -3.78 11.52
CA LEU A 245 -16.02 -5.00 10.86
C LEU A 245 -14.54 -4.87 10.54
N THR A 246 -13.67 -5.62 11.23
CA THR A 246 -12.21 -5.52 11.07
C THR A 246 -11.63 -6.69 10.27
N ILE A 247 -10.76 -6.37 9.31
CA ILE A 247 -10.19 -7.33 8.35
C ILE A 247 -8.67 -7.21 8.36
N ASP A 248 -8.01 -8.32 8.66
CA ASP A 248 -6.57 -8.45 8.68
C ASP A 248 -6.07 -9.19 7.43
N GLN A 249 -5.15 -8.56 6.70
CA GLN A 249 -4.42 -9.13 5.57
C GLN A 249 -2.97 -9.50 5.95
N THR A 250 -2.54 -9.17 7.17
CA THR A 250 -1.13 -9.20 7.59
C THR A 250 -0.73 -10.40 8.44
N MET A 251 -1.69 -11.19 8.93
CA MET A 251 -1.38 -12.37 9.75
C MET A 251 -0.56 -13.44 9.01
N PHE A 252 -0.77 -13.60 7.69
CA PHE A 252 -0.13 -14.63 6.88
C PHE A 252 0.52 -14.04 5.62
N LEU A 253 1.58 -13.26 5.83
CA LEU A 253 2.38 -12.72 4.73
C LEU A 253 3.16 -13.82 4.01
N GLU A 254 3.31 -13.67 2.70
CA GLU A 254 4.22 -14.49 1.91
C GLU A 254 5.67 -14.21 2.32
N LYS A 255 6.43 -15.27 2.55
CA LYS A 255 7.90 -15.24 2.70
C LYS A 255 8.57 -15.80 1.46
N PHE A 256 9.78 -15.33 1.17
CA PHE A 256 10.58 -15.74 0.03
C PHE A 256 10.97 -17.22 0.13
N ASP A 257 11.37 -17.67 1.32
CA ASP A 257 11.55 -19.09 1.60
C ASP A 257 10.19 -19.75 1.93
N ASP A 258 9.78 -20.70 1.08
CA ASP A 258 8.54 -21.47 1.24
C ASP A 258 8.50 -22.22 2.58
N SER A 259 9.65 -22.68 3.09
CA SER A 259 9.73 -23.39 4.37
C SER A 259 9.40 -22.49 5.55
N SER A 260 9.68 -21.19 5.40
CA SER A 260 9.44 -20.13 6.36
C SER A 260 8.03 -19.55 6.28
N ASN A 261 7.15 -20.04 5.38
CA ASN A 261 5.75 -19.62 5.28
C ASN A 261 4.84 -20.37 6.25
N HIS A 262 3.77 -19.69 6.72
CA HIS A 262 2.76 -20.30 7.60
C HIS A 262 2.09 -21.48 6.88
N PRO A 263 1.78 -22.60 7.56
CA PRO A 263 1.11 -23.74 6.93
C PRO A 263 -0.13 -23.36 6.12
N PHE A 264 -0.97 -22.47 6.66
CA PHE A 264 -2.15 -21.95 5.95
C PHE A 264 -1.84 -21.29 4.62
N PHE A 265 -0.73 -20.57 4.50
CA PHE A 265 -0.32 -20.00 3.23
C PHE A 265 0.28 -21.09 2.32
N ARG A 266 1.22 -21.87 2.85
CA ARG A 266 1.97 -22.88 2.09
C ARG A 266 1.09 -23.93 1.42
N ILE A 267 0.06 -24.42 2.11
CA ILE A 267 -0.84 -25.45 1.59
C ILE A 267 -2.10 -24.88 0.92
N ASN A 268 -2.20 -23.54 0.80
CA ASN A 268 -3.30 -22.90 0.11
C ASN A 268 -3.09 -22.93 -1.40
N HIS A 269 -3.89 -23.74 -2.10
CA HIS A 269 -3.91 -23.83 -3.56
C HIS A 269 -5.06 -23.05 -4.21
N SER A 270 -5.76 -22.21 -3.45
CA SER A 270 -6.84 -21.38 -3.96
C SER A 270 -6.32 -20.35 -4.97
N LYS A 271 -7.16 -19.97 -5.94
CA LYS A 271 -6.82 -18.95 -6.96
C LYS A 271 -7.32 -17.54 -6.61
N VAL A 272 -7.98 -17.42 -5.47
CA VAL A 272 -8.56 -16.19 -4.92
C VAL A 272 -8.17 -16.08 -3.44
N PRO A 273 -8.15 -14.87 -2.87
CA PRO A 273 -8.02 -14.70 -1.43
C PRO A 273 -9.17 -15.41 -0.71
N ILE A 274 -8.86 -16.09 0.39
CA ILE A 274 -9.84 -16.89 1.12
C ILE A 274 -9.97 -16.47 2.59
N VAL A 275 -11.15 -16.75 3.13
CA VAL A 275 -11.43 -16.80 4.57
C VAL A 275 -11.70 -18.26 4.94
N MET A 276 -11.13 -18.71 6.04
CA MET A 276 -11.41 -20.05 6.57
C MET A 276 -12.59 -20.03 7.52
N VAL A 277 -13.50 -20.97 7.31
CA VAL A 277 -14.68 -21.18 8.17
C VAL A 277 -14.65 -22.62 8.66
N SER A 278 -14.66 -22.82 9.98
CA SER A 278 -14.70 -24.15 10.58
C SER A 278 -16.03 -24.86 10.26
N GLY A 279 -16.09 -26.18 10.50
CA GLY A 279 -17.34 -26.95 10.34
C GLY A 279 -18.49 -26.46 11.23
N GLU A 280 -18.18 -25.75 12.32
CA GLU A 280 -19.15 -25.15 13.25
C GLU A 280 -19.56 -23.73 12.84
N GLY A 281 -19.08 -23.24 11.69
CA GLY A 281 -19.40 -21.91 11.18
C GLY A 281 -18.55 -20.77 11.75
N ARG A 282 -17.56 -21.07 12.62
CA ARG A 282 -16.64 -20.07 13.17
C ARG A 282 -15.61 -19.65 12.12
N VAL A 283 -15.45 -18.34 11.92
CA VAL A 283 -14.37 -17.80 11.10
C VAL A 283 -13.04 -17.87 11.84
N TYR A 284 -11.99 -18.24 11.12
CA TYR A 284 -10.64 -18.12 11.65
C TYR A 284 -10.20 -16.66 11.68
N ASN A 285 -9.83 -16.19 12.86
CA ASN A 285 -9.33 -14.85 13.10
C ASN A 285 -8.21 -14.82 14.17
N GLY A 286 -7.48 -15.93 14.27
CA GLY A 286 -6.47 -16.18 15.30
C GLY A 286 -6.77 -17.40 16.15
N ASN A 287 -5.84 -17.75 17.03
CA ASN A 287 -6.07 -18.77 18.04
C ASN A 287 -7.08 -18.27 19.08
N VAL A 288 -7.77 -19.22 19.73
CA VAL A 288 -8.74 -18.88 20.77
C VAL A 288 -8.08 -18.07 21.88
N GLY A 289 -8.61 -16.88 22.16
CA GLY A 289 -8.08 -15.94 23.16
C GLY A 289 -6.99 -14.99 22.66
N SER A 290 -6.63 -15.04 21.37
CA SER A 290 -5.66 -14.13 20.74
C SER A 290 -6.23 -13.41 19.52
N GLU A 291 -7.55 -13.41 19.35
CA GLU A 291 -8.22 -12.76 18.24
C GLU A 291 -8.01 -11.24 18.31
N GLN A 292 -7.71 -10.61 17.17
CA GLN A 292 -7.49 -9.16 17.10
C GLN A 292 -8.41 -8.47 16.08
N THR A 293 -8.96 -9.23 15.14
CA THR A 293 -9.89 -8.77 14.10
C THR A 293 -11.02 -9.78 13.89
N ASP A 294 -12.06 -9.43 13.13
CA ASP A 294 -13.17 -10.34 12.81
C ASP A 294 -12.81 -11.35 11.72
N ILE A 295 -11.99 -10.92 10.75
CA ILE A 295 -11.67 -11.69 9.55
C ILE A 295 -10.16 -11.64 9.32
N VAL A 296 -9.57 -12.80 9.04
CA VAL A 296 -8.22 -12.91 8.48
C VAL A 296 -8.30 -13.41 7.04
N VAL A 297 -7.68 -12.67 6.13
CA VAL A 297 -7.59 -13.01 4.71
C VAL A 297 -6.27 -13.74 4.46
N ILE A 298 -6.37 -14.90 3.79
CA ILE A 298 -5.19 -15.63 3.31
C ILE A 298 -5.13 -15.44 1.79
N HIS A 299 -4.11 -14.73 1.34
CA HIS A 299 -3.86 -14.51 -0.07
C HIS A 299 -3.31 -15.78 -0.74
N PRO A 300 -3.56 -15.97 -2.05
CA PRO A 300 -2.93 -17.04 -2.81
C PRO A 300 -1.44 -16.74 -3.03
N LYS A 301 -0.63 -17.81 -3.17
CA LYS A 301 0.79 -17.68 -3.52
C LYS A 301 0.96 -16.92 -4.83
N VAL A 302 1.83 -15.91 -4.82
CA VAL A 302 2.04 -15.05 -5.98
C VAL A 302 2.76 -15.83 -7.07
N LYS A 303 2.29 -15.69 -8.32
CA LYS A 303 2.96 -16.23 -9.50
C LYS A 303 3.48 -15.10 -10.35
N PHE A 304 4.74 -15.17 -10.76
CA PHE A 304 5.34 -14.17 -11.63
C PHE A 304 5.27 -14.60 -13.10
N ASN A 305 4.86 -13.67 -13.96
CA ASN A 305 4.92 -13.82 -15.42
C ASN A 305 5.70 -12.63 -15.99
N ALA A 306 6.86 -12.91 -16.59
CA ALA A 306 7.79 -11.89 -17.09
C ALA A 306 8.04 -10.79 -16.04
N GLY A 307 8.39 -11.20 -14.82
CA GLY A 307 8.71 -10.30 -13.71
C GLY A 307 7.55 -9.57 -13.04
N ARG A 308 6.32 -9.77 -13.52
CA ARG A 308 5.12 -9.14 -12.93
C ARG A 308 4.25 -10.16 -12.20
N PRO A 309 3.69 -9.81 -11.03
CA PRO A 309 2.83 -10.71 -10.28
C PRO A 309 1.48 -10.90 -10.97
N ASP A 310 0.90 -12.09 -10.85
CA ASP A 310 -0.33 -12.50 -11.50
C ASP A 310 -1.56 -11.68 -11.07
N TRP A 311 -1.63 -11.33 -9.78
CA TRP A 311 -2.67 -10.43 -9.25
C TRP A 311 -2.63 -9.03 -9.88
N PHE A 312 -1.45 -8.54 -10.28
CA PHE A 312 -1.28 -7.22 -10.90
C PHE A 312 -1.74 -7.22 -12.36
N VAL A 313 -1.40 -8.26 -13.12
CA VAL A 313 -1.69 -8.33 -14.56
C VAL A 313 -3.14 -8.71 -14.88
N LYS A 314 -3.83 -9.45 -13.99
CA LYS A 314 -5.12 -10.10 -14.26
C LYS A 314 -6.23 -9.17 -14.76
N SER A 315 -6.24 -7.92 -14.30
CA SER A 315 -7.28 -6.93 -14.62
C SER A 315 -6.83 -5.86 -15.62
N LYS A 316 -5.62 -5.98 -16.17
CA LYS A 316 -4.98 -4.93 -16.97
C LYS A 316 -4.64 -5.42 -18.38
N ARG A 317 -4.44 -4.48 -19.29
CA ARG A 317 -3.99 -4.71 -20.66
C ARG A 317 -2.48 -4.54 -20.75
N LYS A 318 -1.84 -5.48 -21.45
CA LYS A 318 -0.40 -5.44 -21.71
C LYS A 318 -0.09 -4.42 -22.79
N TYR A 319 0.85 -3.53 -22.53
CA TYR A 319 1.46 -2.63 -23.52
C TYR A 319 2.97 -2.85 -23.55
N THR A 320 3.50 -3.23 -24.71
CA THR A 320 4.95 -3.46 -24.88
C THR A 320 5.62 -2.18 -25.36
N ILE A 321 6.61 -1.69 -24.60
CA ILE A 321 7.41 -0.51 -24.95
C ILE A 321 8.20 -0.78 -26.23
N PRO A 322 8.01 0.01 -27.31
CA PRO A 322 8.78 -0.15 -28.53
C PRO A 322 10.26 0.16 -28.28
N SER A 323 11.17 -0.69 -28.75
CA SER A 323 12.62 -0.47 -28.59
C SER A 323 13.09 0.88 -29.17
N SER A 324 12.42 1.38 -30.22
CA SER A 324 12.71 2.70 -30.79
C SER A 324 12.45 3.87 -29.84
N LYS A 325 11.66 3.68 -28.77
CA LYS A 325 11.41 4.68 -27.73
C LYS A 325 12.47 4.71 -26.63
N LEU A 326 13.27 3.66 -26.48
CA LEU A 326 14.27 3.54 -25.41
C LEU A 326 15.60 4.27 -25.73
N GLY A 327 15.83 4.61 -27.00
CA GLY A 327 17.09 5.23 -27.43
C GLY A 327 18.28 4.29 -27.27
N THR A 328 19.45 4.84 -26.95
CA THR A 328 20.70 4.10 -26.71
C THR A 328 20.94 3.76 -25.24
N HIS A 329 19.98 4.03 -24.35
CA HIS A 329 20.13 3.81 -22.92
C HIS A 329 19.96 2.33 -22.58
N GLN A 330 20.93 1.77 -21.83
CA GLN A 330 20.92 0.36 -21.42
C GLN A 330 19.94 0.09 -20.27
N THR A 331 19.77 1.07 -19.36
CA THR A 331 18.88 1.00 -18.21
C THR A 331 17.98 2.24 -18.18
N THR A 332 16.67 2.03 -18.11
CA THR A 332 15.67 3.10 -18.11
C THR A 332 14.51 2.80 -17.17
N LEU A 333 13.95 3.85 -16.57
CA LEU A 333 12.74 3.78 -15.78
C LEU A 333 11.59 4.31 -16.63
N VAL A 334 10.58 3.47 -16.86
CA VAL A 334 9.40 3.79 -17.67
C VAL A 334 8.21 3.94 -16.74
N LEU A 335 7.58 5.10 -16.77
CA LEU A 335 6.45 5.45 -15.93
C LEU A 335 5.25 5.78 -16.82
N ALA A 336 4.08 5.25 -16.48
CA ALA A 336 2.84 5.52 -17.20
C ALA A 336 1.90 6.36 -16.35
N TYR A 337 1.73 7.62 -16.70
CA TYR A 337 0.81 8.54 -16.04
C TYR A 337 -0.52 8.55 -16.78
N ARG A 338 -1.65 8.67 -16.08
CA ARG A 338 -2.91 8.96 -16.79
C ARG A 338 -2.81 10.36 -17.38
N ASN A 339 -3.64 10.65 -18.37
CA ASN A 339 -3.58 11.90 -19.10
C ASN A 339 -3.53 13.13 -18.18
N ASN A 340 -2.57 14.02 -18.43
CA ASN A 340 -2.31 15.25 -17.67
C ASN A 340 -1.89 15.07 -16.19
N GLU A 341 -1.63 13.85 -15.71
CA GLU A 341 -1.20 13.67 -14.31
C GLU A 341 0.29 13.96 -14.10
N PHE A 342 1.15 13.79 -15.12
CA PHE A 342 2.60 13.92 -14.96
C PHE A 342 3.05 15.33 -14.53
N GLU A 343 2.51 16.37 -15.17
CA GLU A 343 2.87 17.77 -14.89
C GLU A 343 2.46 18.19 -13.47
N ASP A 344 1.43 17.56 -12.91
CA ASP A 344 0.91 17.81 -11.56
C ASP A 344 1.58 16.93 -10.49
N ASN A 345 2.69 16.24 -10.81
CA ASN A 345 3.35 15.25 -9.95
C ASN A 345 2.39 14.11 -9.53
N GLY A 346 1.54 13.67 -10.43
CA GLY A 346 0.62 12.55 -10.21
C GLY A 346 1.32 11.25 -9.84
N VAL A 347 0.54 10.26 -9.41
CA VAL A 347 1.03 8.90 -9.16
C VAL A 347 0.85 8.05 -10.42
N PRO A 348 1.92 7.48 -11.00
CA PRO A 348 1.82 6.68 -12.21
C PRO A 348 0.99 5.41 -11.96
N ALA A 349 0.28 4.96 -12.98
CA ALA A 349 -0.53 3.75 -12.95
C ALA A 349 0.28 2.45 -13.09
N ASP A 350 1.50 2.54 -13.63
CA ASP A 350 2.50 1.47 -13.66
C ASP A 350 3.91 2.07 -13.82
N ILE A 351 4.90 1.37 -13.27
CA ILE A 351 6.32 1.70 -13.34
C ILE A 351 7.09 0.43 -13.69
N LEU A 352 8.00 0.53 -14.66
CA LEU A 352 8.82 -0.55 -15.15
C LEU A 352 10.27 -0.10 -15.28
N GLU A 353 11.18 -0.82 -14.63
CA GLU A 353 12.60 -0.73 -14.96
C GLU A 353 12.94 -1.72 -16.09
N ILE A 354 13.53 -1.19 -17.15
CA ILE A 354 14.07 -1.97 -18.27
C ILE A 354 15.59 -1.89 -18.17
N SER A 355 16.25 -3.05 -18.08
CA SER A 355 17.70 -3.16 -18.02
C SER A 355 18.18 -4.43 -18.73
N GLU A 356 19.50 -4.63 -18.82
CA GLU A 356 20.05 -5.90 -19.34
C GLU A 356 19.63 -7.10 -18.50
N LYS A 357 19.49 -6.92 -17.18
CA LYS A 357 19.07 -7.95 -16.22
C LYS A 357 17.56 -8.20 -16.25
N SER A 358 16.78 -7.20 -16.66
CA SER A 358 15.32 -7.22 -16.73
C SER A 358 14.85 -6.72 -18.10
N GLN A 359 14.85 -7.62 -19.08
CA GLN A 359 14.45 -7.29 -20.45
C GLN A 359 12.93 -7.27 -20.65
N TRP A 360 12.13 -7.31 -19.57
CA TRP A 360 10.68 -7.22 -19.69
C TRP A 360 10.33 -5.79 -20.10
N LYS A 361 9.60 -5.65 -21.21
CA LYS A 361 9.23 -4.34 -21.76
C LYS A 361 7.73 -4.06 -21.64
N ASN A 362 7.06 -4.70 -20.69
CA ASN A 362 5.59 -4.69 -20.61
C ASN A 362 5.09 -3.85 -19.44
N LEU A 363 4.38 -2.79 -19.78
CA LEU A 363 3.47 -2.13 -18.86
C LEU A 363 2.13 -2.87 -18.84
N TYR A 364 1.43 -2.78 -17.72
CA TYR A 364 0.08 -3.29 -17.55
C TYR A 364 -0.81 -2.16 -17.05
N LEU A 365 -1.77 -1.77 -17.87
CA LEU A 365 -2.59 -0.57 -17.67
C LEU A 365 -4.08 -0.89 -17.83
N GLN A 366 -4.95 -0.13 -17.17
CA GLN A 366 -6.39 -0.17 -17.45
C GLN A 366 -6.66 0.48 -18.83
N PRO A 367 -7.83 0.26 -19.44
CA PRO A 367 -8.24 1.03 -20.61
C PRO A 367 -8.24 2.53 -20.32
N GLY A 368 -7.66 3.33 -21.21
CA GLY A 368 -7.48 4.76 -20.99
C GLY A 368 -6.38 5.40 -21.83
N ASN A 369 -6.23 6.71 -21.66
CA ASN A 369 -5.16 7.49 -22.28
C ASN A 369 -4.04 7.72 -21.28
N TYR A 370 -2.81 7.46 -21.70
CA TYR A 370 -1.64 7.55 -20.84
C TYR A 370 -0.53 8.34 -21.52
N GLU A 371 0.20 9.09 -20.71
CA GLU A 371 1.51 9.61 -21.07
C GLU A 371 2.59 8.67 -20.52
N ILE A 372 3.44 8.17 -21.43
CA ILE A 372 4.62 7.38 -21.07
C ILE A 372 5.81 8.32 -20.94
N VAL A 373 6.44 8.30 -19.76
CA VAL A 373 7.65 9.05 -19.44
C VAL A 373 8.79 8.08 -19.21
N ILE A 374 9.89 8.27 -19.93
CA ILE A 374 11.09 7.44 -19.83
C ILE A 374 12.21 8.28 -19.23
N LYS A 375 12.80 7.79 -18.13
CA LYS A 375 13.94 8.40 -17.46
C LYS A 375 15.20 7.54 -17.61
N ASP A 376 16.35 8.20 -17.74
CA ASP A 376 17.67 7.56 -17.66
C ASP A 376 18.13 7.37 -16.20
N GLN A 377 19.30 6.76 -16.00
CA GLN A 377 19.91 6.53 -14.67
C GLN A 377 20.27 7.82 -13.92
N SER A 378 20.27 8.99 -14.58
CA SER A 378 20.42 10.28 -13.91
C SER A 378 19.07 10.90 -13.49
N TYR A 379 17.99 10.15 -13.68
CA TYR A 379 16.59 10.53 -13.48
C TYR A 379 16.10 11.65 -14.41
N LYS A 380 16.82 11.90 -15.52
CA LYS A 380 16.39 12.87 -16.52
C LYS A 380 15.41 12.22 -17.47
N VAL A 381 14.36 12.95 -17.83
CA VAL A 381 13.42 12.52 -18.86
C VAL A 381 14.11 12.53 -20.21
N VAL A 382 14.20 11.36 -20.84
CA VAL A 382 14.84 11.17 -22.16
C VAL A 382 13.83 10.94 -23.27
N ASN A 383 12.60 10.54 -22.95
CA ASN A 383 11.52 10.41 -23.92
C ASN A 383 10.15 10.58 -23.25
N ARG A 384 9.19 11.11 -24.02
CA ARG A 384 7.77 11.25 -23.64
C ARG A 384 6.90 10.99 -24.85
N TYR A 385 5.81 10.23 -24.68
CA TYR A 385 4.82 10.03 -25.73
C TYR A 385 3.49 9.52 -25.18
N ASN A 386 2.42 9.80 -25.90
CA ASN A 386 1.08 9.36 -25.52
C ASN A 386 0.72 8.01 -26.14
N ILE A 387 -0.06 7.24 -25.40
CA ILE A 387 -0.64 5.97 -25.85
C ILE A 387 -2.12 5.89 -25.46
N ASN A 388 -2.86 5.07 -26.19
CA ASN A 388 -4.22 4.70 -25.86
C ASN A 388 -4.29 3.19 -25.64
N ILE A 389 -4.82 2.79 -24.48
CA ILE A 389 -5.09 1.40 -24.12
C ILE A 389 -6.57 1.14 -24.36
N ARG A 390 -6.87 0.19 -25.24
CA ARG A 390 -8.24 -0.18 -25.64
C ARG A 390 -8.84 -1.28 -24.77
#